data_AF-A0A1F2Y2V4-F1
#
_entry.id   AF-A0A1F2Y2V4-F1
#
_cell.length_a   1.000
_cell.length_b   1.000
_cell.length_c   1.000
_cell.angle_alpha   90.00
_cell.angle_beta   90.00
_cell.angle_gamma   90.00
#
_symmetry.space_group_name_H-M   'P 1'
#
loop_
_entity.id
_entity.type
_entity.pdbx_description
1 polymer ?
#
loop_
_entity_poly.entity_id
_entity_poly.type
_entity_poly.pdbx_seq_one_letter_code
_entity_poly.pdbx_strand_id
1 'polypeptide(L)'
;MARHPDLPDIGSMVEVLRGRDKGLFGIVVGFDGNRFLLIADGDKRKAERPKKKNALHVRKLPYTASDVVEALKVDGKVTNARLRYAVRQFDEMRQGMTTVATEEGGARNG
;
A
#
# COMPACT_ATOMS: atom_id res chain seq x y z
N MET A 1 -7.11 -4.92 20.02
CA MET A 1 -6.65 -3.86 19.09
C MET A 1 -7.86 -3.01 18.76
N ALA A 2 -7.90 -1.75 19.22
CA ALA A 2 -9.01 -0.86 18.90
C ALA A 2 -9.03 -0.63 17.39
N ARG A 3 -10.14 -1.00 16.74
CA ARG A 3 -10.33 -0.71 15.32
C ARG A 3 -10.47 0.80 15.20
N HIS A 4 -9.59 1.45 14.44
CA HIS A 4 -9.71 2.88 14.15
C HIS A 4 -10.58 3.03 12.90
N PRO A 5 -11.90 3.31 13.02
CA PRO A 5 -12.85 3.17 11.93
C PRO A 5 -12.50 4.03 10.69
N ASP A 6 -11.81 5.14 10.91
CA ASP A 6 -11.45 6.11 9.86
C ASP A 6 -10.01 5.94 9.33
N LEU A 7 -9.25 4.97 9.85
CA LEU A 7 -7.88 4.73 9.44
C LEU A 7 -7.77 3.52 8.51
N PRO A 8 -6.91 3.58 7.48
CA PRO A 8 -6.57 2.39 6.71
C PRO A 8 -5.99 1.30 7.64
N ASP A 9 -6.45 0.06 7.48
CA ASP A 9 -6.01 -1.07 8.28
C ASP A 9 -4.54 -1.42 8.00
N ILE A 10 -3.89 -2.11 8.94
CA ILE A 10 -2.55 -2.68 8.73
C ILE A 10 -2.54 -3.55 7.46
N GLY A 11 -1.49 -3.44 6.67
CA GLY A 11 -1.32 -4.09 5.38
C GLY A 11 -1.99 -3.38 4.20
N SER A 12 -2.82 -2.35 4.45
CA SER A 12 -3.40 -1.56 3.37
C SER A 12 -2.31 -0.80 2.61
N MET A 13 -2.38 -0.81 1.28
CA MET A 13 -1.61 0.10 0.44
C MET A 13 -2.20 1.50 0.52
N VAL A 14 -1.33 2.50 0.60
CA VAL A 14 -1.71 3.90 0.62
C VAL A 14 -0.81 4.72 -0.28
N GLU A 15 -1.38 5.79 -0.85
CA GLU A 15 -0.64 6.82 -1.56
C GLU A 15 -0.50 8.07 -0.70
N VAL A 16 0.68 8.66 -0.68
CA VAL A 16 0.92 9.92 0.02
C VAL A 16 0.44 11.11 -0.81
N LEU A 17 -0.52 11.86 -0.30
CA LEU A 17 -1.13 13.00 -1.01
C LEU A 17 -0.39 14.33 -0.84
N ARG A 18 0.37 14.49 0.27
CA ARG A 18 0.99 15.78 0.66
C ARG A 18 2.40 15.59 1.24
N GLY A 19 3.25 16.60 1.10
CA GLY A 19 4.61 16.65 1.68
C GLY A 19 5.70 16.00 0.83
N ARG A 20 6.88 15.75 1.41
CA ARG A 20 8.11 15.32 0.69
C ARG A 20 7.98 14.04 -0.16
N ASP A 21 7.09 13.14 0.24
CA ASP A 21 6.90 11.84 -0.42
C ASP A 21 5.60 11.84 -1.26
N LYS A 22 5.09 13.01 -1.65
CA LYS A 22 3.85 13.10 -2.45
C LYS A 22 3.97 12.22 -3.71
N GLY A 23 2.93 11.42 -3.96
CA GLY A 23 2.85 10.47 -5.08
C GLY A 23 3.56 9.15 -4.85
N LEU A 24 4.24 8.95 -3.71
CA LEU A 24 4.82 7.66 -3.36
C LEU A 24 3.79 6.75 -2.69
N PHE A 25 3.93 5.45 -2.95
CA PHE A 25 3.15 4.39 -2.33
C PHE A 25 3.86 3.82 -1.11
N GLY A 26 3.08 3.30 -0.17
CA GLY A 26 3.59 2.58 0.99
C GLY A 26 2.50 1.75 1.64
N ILE A 27 2.90 0.86 2.53
CA ILE A 27 2.02 -0.07 3.23
C ILE A 27 1.91 0.37 4.68
N VAL A 28 0.70 0.35 5.23
CA VAL A 28 0.47 0.62 6.65
C VAL A 28 1.03 -0.54 7.48
N VAL A 29 2.02 -0.27 8.32
CA VAL A 29 2.68 -1.27 9.18
C VAL A 29 2.34 -1.08 10.67
N GLY A 30 1.60 -0.02 11.01
CA GLY A 30 1.17 0.24 12.37
C GLY A 30 0.51 1.59 12.55
N PHE A 31 0.17 1.90 13.80
CA PHE A 31 -0.47 3.14 14.20
C PHE A 31 0.34 3.84 15.29
N ASP A 32 0.28 5.16 15.31
CA ASP A 32 0.89 6.01 16.33
C ASP A 32 -0.16 7.01 16.84
N GLY A 33 -0.93 6.55 17.83
CA GLY A 33 -2.11 7.26 18.32
C GLY A 33 -3.30 7.20 17.36
N ASN A 34 -4.23 8.15 17.51
CA ASN A 34 -5.56 8.04 16.87
C ASN A 34 -5.64 8.62 15.45
N ARG A 35 -4.63 9.36 15.00
CA ARG A 35 -4.65 10.08 13.71
C ARG A 35 -3.42 9.85 12.84
N PHE A 36 -2.40 9.20 13.40
CA PHE A 36 -1.18 8.91 12.65
C PHE A 36 -1.04 7.42 12.44
N LEU A 37 -0.55 7.10 11.25
CA LEU A 37 -0.23 5.76 10.80
C LEU A 37 1.24 5.72 10.43
N LEU A 38 1.80 4.52 10.48
CA LEU A 38 3.18 4.22 10.13
C LEU A 38 3.17 3.57 8.76
N ILE A 39 3.84 4.18 7.77
CA ILE A 39 3.98 3.61 6.42
C ILE A 39 5.42 3.18 6.13
N ALA A 40 5.56 2.07 5.43
CA ALA A 40 6.82 1.56 4.93
C ALA A 40 6.69 1.00 3.51
N ASP A 41 7.75 1.12 2.71
CA ASP A 41 7.86 0.59 1.33
C ASP A 41 9.00 -0.44 1.19
N GLY A 42 9.85 -0.58 2.22
CA GLY A 42 10.99 -1.50 2.24
C GLY A 42 12.23 -1.00 1.48
N ASP A 43 12.18 0.19 0.89
CA ASP A 43 13.27 0.84 0.18
C ASP A 43 13.63 2.18 0.84
N LYS A 44 12.91 3.25 0.48
CA LYS A 44 13.08 4.59 1.07
C LYS A 44 12.63 4.61 2.53
N ARG A 45 11.57 3.85 2.85
CA ARG A 45 10.95 3.75 4.17
C ARG A 45 10.99 2.30 4.63
N LYS A 46 11.98 1.98 5.45
CA LYS A 46 12.20 0.64 6.00
C LYS A 46 11.19 0.30 7.11
N ALA A 47 10.94 -0.99 7.34
CA ALA A 47 10.07 -1.48 8.41
C ALA A 47 10.51 -1.03 9.80
N GLU A 48 11.82 -0.94 10.03
CA GLU A 48 12.42 -0.53 11.30
C GLU A 48 12.40 0.99 11.50
N ARG A 49 12.23 1.76 10.42
CA ARG A 49 12.15 3.22 10.45
C ARG A 49 10.98 3.70 9.58
N PRO A 50 9.74 3.31 9.93
CA PRO A 50 8.58 3.64 9.15
C PRO A 50 8.32 5.13 9.23
N LYS A 51 7.65 5.67 8.22
CA LYS A 51 7.30 7.08 8.21
C LYS A 51 6.00 7.30 8.97
N LYS A 52 6.04 8.12 10.01
CA LYS A 52 4.84 8.69 10.64
C LYS A 52 4.11 9.59 9.65
N LYS A 53 2.83 9.32 9.42
CA LYS A 53 1.99 10.06 8.48
C LYS A 53 0.62 10.31 9.08
N ASN A 54 0.11 11.53 8.91
CA ASN A 54 -1.28 11.82 9.26
C ASN A 54 -2.20 11.13 8.25
N ALA A 55 -3.22 10.43 8.74
CA ALA A 55 -4.17 9.69 7.93
C ALA A 55 -4.89 10.55 6.88
N LEU A 56 -5.15 11.82 7.19
CA LEU A 56 -5.76 12.79 6.26
C LEU A 56 -4.84 13.14 5.07
N HIS A 57 -3.56 12.78 5.14
CA HIS A 57 -2.56 13.06 4.11
C HIS A 57 -2.22 11.82 3.28
N VAL A 58 -2.99 10.75 3.40
CA VAL A 58 -2.88 9.56 2.56
C VAL A 58 -4.23 9.19 1.97
N ARG A 59 -4.20 8.47 0.85
CA ARG A 59 -5.36 7.84 0.23
C ARG A 59 -5.22 6.33 0.37
N LYS A 60 -6.21 5.66 0.98
CA LYS A 60 -6.31 4.19 0.95
C LYS A 60 -6.52 3.73 -0.48
N LEU A 61 -5.75 2.73 -0.90
CA LEU A 61 -5.87 2.10 -2.20
C LEU A 61 -6.56 0.73 -2.05
N PRO A 62 -7.23 0.22 -3.10
CA PRO A 62 -7.95 -1.05 -3.07
C PRO A 62 -6.99 -2.25 -3.18
N TYR A 63 -5.91 -2.24 -2.41
CA TYR A 63 -4.92 -3.31 -2.35
C TYR A 63 -4.49 -3.53 -0.90
N THR A 64 -4.50 -4.79 -0.48
CA THR A 64 -4.03 -5.20 0.85
C THR A 64 -2.93 -6.24 0.66
N ALA A 65 -1.77 -5.99 1.25
CA ALA A 65 -0.64 -6.91 1.21
C ALA A 65 -0.82 -8.00 2.28
N SER A 66 -1.56 -9.07 1.95
CA SER A 66 -1.86 -10.16 2.88
C SER A 66 -0.61 -10.76 3.53
N ASP A 67 0.46 -10.97 2.76
CA ASP A 67 1.74 -11.50 3.28
C ASP A 67 2.36 -10.58 4.35
N VAL A 68 2.17 -9.26 4.22
CA VAL A 68 2.64 -8.28 5.21
C VAL A 68 1.76 -8.32 6.45
N VAL A 69 0.43 -8.45 6.28
CA VAL A 69 -0.50 -8.62 7.40
C VAL A 69 -0.15 -9.88 8.20
N GLU A 70 0.06 -10.99 7.52
CA GLU A 70 0.41 -12.26 8.15
C GLU A 70 1.75 -12.18 8.88
N ALA A 71 2.79 -11.63 8.22
CA ALA A 71 4.10 -11.44 8.86
C ALA A 71 4.01 -10.58 10.12
N LEU A 72 3.28 -9.45 10.08
CA LEU A 72 3.09 -8.60 11.25
C LEU A 72 2.28 -9.30 12.35
N LYS A 73 1.32 -10.15 11.99
CA LYS A 73 0.49 -10.91 12.93
C LYS A 73 1.25 -12.05 13.61
N VAL A 74 2.05 -12.79 12.85
CA VAL A 74 2.77 -14.00 13.32
C VAL A 74 4.11 -13.62 13.95
N ASP A 75 4.92 -12.83 13.24
CA ASP A 75 6.31 -12.54 13.63
C ASP A 75 6.43 -11.21 14.42
N GLY A 76 5.36 -10.40 14.45
CA GLY A 76 5.39 -9.04 15.01
C GLY A 76 6.22 -8.05 14.19
N LYS A 77 6.79 -8.48 13.06
CA LYS A 77 7.67 -7.70 12.20
C LYS A 77 7.54 -8.14 10.74
N VAL A 78 7.91 -7.25 9.83
CA VAL A 78 7.98 -7.55 8.40
C VAL A 78 9.35 -7.18 7.86
N THR A 79 9.87 -7.96 6.92
CA THR A 79 11.16 -7.67 6.29
C THR A 79 11.01 -6.62 5.20
N ASN A 80 12.07 -5.84 5.00
CA ASN A 80 12.13 -4.88 3.90
C ASN A 80 11.95 -5.52 2.52
N ALA A 81 12.42 -6.77 2.34
CA ALA A 81 12.22 -7.53 1.10
C ALA A 81 10.74 -7.83 0.82
N ARG A 82 9.97 -8.27 1.83
CA ARG A 82 8.52 -8.51 1.69
C ARG A 82 7.76 -7.22 1.35
N LEU A 83 8.11 -6.10 1.99
CA LEU A 83 7.51 -4.79 1.69
C LEU A 83 7.80 -4.37 0.24
N ARG A 84 9.06 -4.44 -0.21
CA ARG A 84 9.42 -4.09 -1.61
C ARG A 84 8.68 -4.97 -2.61
N TYR A 85 8.58 -6.27 -2.32
CA TYR A 85 7.82 -7.20 -3.16
C TYR A 85 6.36 -6.78 -3.26
N ALA A 86 5.68 -6.52 -2.14
CA ALA A 86 4.28 -6.11 -2.12
C ALA A 86 4.03 -4.77 -2.85
N VAL A 87 4.93 -3.79 -2.72
CA VAL A 87 4.86 -2.52 -3.47
C VAL A 87 5.04 -2.75 -4.97
N ARG A 88 6.00 -3.58 -5.36
CA ARG A 88 6.25 -3.93 -6.77
C ARG A 88 5.05 -4.62 -7.40
N GLN A 89 4.47 -5.60 -6.71
CA GLN A 89 3.28 -6.33 -7.18
C GLN A 89 2.08 -5.39 -7.39
N PHE A 90 1.89 -4.44 -6.47
CA PHE A 90 0.86 -3.42 -6.64
C PHE A 90 1.11 -2.54 -7.87
N ASP A 91 2.36 -2.11 -8.10
CA ASP A 91 2.69 -1.27 -9.26
C ASP A 91 2.55 -2.04 -10.58
N GLU A 92 2.97 -3.30 -10.63
CA GLU A 92 2.77 -4.20 -11.78
C GLU A 92 1.27 -4.40 -12.07
N MET A 93 0.45 -4.67 -11.05
CA MET A 93 -1.02 -4.79 -11.19
C MET A 93 -1.65 -3.50 -11.72
N ARG A 94 -1.22 -2.34 -11.20
CA ARG A 94 -1.71 -1.03 -11.61
C ARG A 94 -1.37 -0.72 -13.06
N GLN A 95 -0.19 -1.12 -13.51
CA GLN A 95 0.26 -0.94 -14.90
C GLN A 95 -0.44 -1.93 -15.84
N GLY A 96 -0.62 -3.19 -15.42
CA GLY A 96 -1.31 -4.22 -16.20
C GLY A 96 -2.80 -3.94 -16.44
N MET A 97 -3.47 -3.23 -15.52
CA MET A 97 -4.86 -2.76 -15.72
C MET A 97 -5.00 -1.70 -16.82
N THR A 98 -3.90 -1.08 -17.29
CA THR A 98 -3.94 -0.06 -18.35
C THR A 98 -3.95 -0.68 -19.76
N THR A 99 -3.59 -1.96 -19.90
CA THR A 99 -3.41 -2.63 -21.20
C THR A 99 -4.61 -3.46 -21.69
N VAL A 100 -5.67 -3.63 -20.88
CA VAL A 100 -6.81 -4.51 -21.19
C VAL A 100 -8.10 -3.78 -21.61
N ALA A 101 -8.05 -2.47 -21.83
CA ALA A 101 -9.24 -1.66 -22.16
C ALA A 101 -9.40 -1.30 -23.66
N THR A 102 -8.78 -2.05 -24.59
CA THR A 102 -9.04 -1.92 -26.03
C THR A 102 -8.94 -3.27 -26.73
N GLU A 103 -9.92 -4.16 -26.52
CA GLU A 103 -10.25 -5.23 -27.47
C GLU A 103 -11.77 -5.51 -27.46
N GLU A 104 -12.56 -4.57 -28.01
CA GLU A 104 -13.86 -4.86 -28.64
C GLU A 104 -13.85 -4.12 -30.00
N GLY A 105 -14.11 -4.71 -31.16
CA GLY A 105 -14.35 -6.08 -31.54
C GLY A 105 -14.20 -6.14 -33.06
N GLY A 106 -13.59 -7.21 -33.55
CA GLY A 106 -13.61 -7.50 -34.98
C GLY A 106 -15.03 -7.81 -35.44
N ALA A 107 -15.49 -7.12 -36.47
CA ALA A 107 -16.50 -7.64 -37.38
C ALA A 107 -15.91 -7.58 -38.80
N ARG A 108 -15.22 -8.65 -39.18
CA ARG A 108 -15.19 -9.07 -40.58
C ARG A 108 -16.59 -9.57 -40.90
N ASN A 109 -17.23 -9.04 -41.95
CA ASN A 109 -18.13 -9.74 -42.87
C ASN A 109 -18.59 -8.78 -43.97
N GLY A 110 -18.42 -9.18 -45.23
CA GLY A 110 -19.00 -8.54 -46.42
C GLY A 110 -17.98 -7.96 -47.36
#